data_AF-A0A1V5D302-F1
#
_entry.id   AF-A0A1V5D302-F1
#
_cell.length_a   1.000
_cell.length_b   1.000
_cell.length_c   1.000
_cell.angle_alpha   90.00
_cell.angle_beta   90.00
_cell.angle_gamma   90.00
#
_symmetry.space_group_name_H-M   'P 1'
#
loop_
_entity.id
_entity.type
_entity.pdbx_description
1 polymer ?
#
loop_
_entity_poly.entity_id
_entity_poly.type
_entity_poly.pdbx_seq_one_letter_code
_entity_poly.pdbx_strand_id
1 'polypeptide(L)'
;MENEDITTTLRLLLKQIEAKINTLNEEGARAFRTGKYERARSVVEEATRLKSFLAKAESLRKEWNELPAFSQPRKLPVSSAKRRDFGKLEKGMRTQEEAFRVPILQTLAEMGGSGLVRDILDVVERKMSGILNKHDYEPLPSNPKELRWRNNAQWCRNTLVTEGLMKKGSPTGVWEIADVGRKALQAGKA
;
A
#
# COMPACT_ATOMS: atom_id res chain seq x y z
N MET A 1 -6.93 -6.59 3.77
CA MET A 1 -7.11 -5.63 2.66
C MET A 1 -5.97 -5.69 1.65
N GLU A 2 -4.71 -5.90 2.04
CA GLU A 2 -3.56 -5.94 1.09
C GLU A 2 -3.60 -7.09 0.06
N ASN A 3 -4.13 -8.27 0.40
CA ASN A 3 -4.20 -9.39 -0.57
C ASN A 3 -5.22 -9.18 -1.69
N GLU A 4 -6.25 -8.38 -1.42
CA GLU A 4 -7.29 -8.05 -2.41
C GLU A 4 -6.72 -7.14 -3.50
N ASP A 5 -5.73 -6.31 -3.14
CA ASP A 5 -5.02 -5.40 -4.04
C ASP A 5 -4.08 -6.16 -4.99
N ILE A 6 -3.30 -7.13 -4.46
CA ILE A 6 -2.37 -7.92 -5.29
C ILE A 6 -3.12 -8.84 -6.26
N THR A 7 -4.16 -9.54 -5.79
CA THR A 7 -4.97 -10.41 -6.67
C THR A 7 -5.69 -9.60 -7.75
N THR A 8 -6.15 -8.39 -7.42
CA THR A 8 -6.76 -7.47 -8.40
C THR A 8 -5.73 -6.96 -9.40
N THR A 9 -4.54 -6.60 -8.95
CA THR A 9 -3.43 -6.14 -9.80
C THR A 9 -2.97 -7.25 -10.76
N LEU A 10 -2.85 -8.49 -10.29
CA LEU A 10 -2.52 -9.65 -11.12
C LEU A 10 -3.60 -9.91 -12.19
N ARG A 11 -4.89 -9.77 -11.86
CA ARG A 11 -5.98 -9.86 -12.85
C ARG A 11 -5.89 -8.75 -13.88
N LEU A 12 -5.59 -7.52 -13.47
CA LEU A 12 -5.44 -6.38 -14.38
C LEU A 12 -4.27 -6.59 -15.35
N LEU A 13 -3.13 -7.07 -14.85
CA LEU A 13 -1.95 -7.36 -15.66
C LEU A 13 -2.24 -8.46 -16.70
N LEU A 14 -2.92 -9.54 -16.31
CA LEU A 14 -3.33 -10.59 -17.25
C LEU A 14 -4.23 -10.04 -18.35
N LYS A 15 -5.21 -9.20 -18.00
CA LYS A 15 -6.10 -8.54 -18.97
C LYS A 15 -5.32 -7.65 -19.95
N GLN A 16 -4.28 -6.96 -19.49
CA GLN A 16 -3.43 -6.14 -20.36
C GLN A 16 -2.59 -6.98 -21.33
N ILE A 17 -2.06 -8.12 -20.87
CA ILE A 17 -1.32 -9.06 -21.73
C ILE A 17 -2.23 -9.67 -22.80
N GLU A 18 -3.45 -10.08 -22.43
CA GLU A 18 -4.46 -10.57 -23.38
C GLU A 18 -4.81 -9.52 -24.43
N ALA A 19 -5.02 -8.26 -24.03
CA ALA A 19 -5.28 -7.17 -24.96
C ALA A 19 -4.12 -7.00 -25.95
N LYS A 20 -2.86 -7.07 -25.48
CA LYS A 20 -1.67 -6.99 -26.35
C LYS A 20 -1.58 -8.16 -27.33
N ILE A 21 -1.91 -9.38 -26.88
CA ILE A 21 -1.97 -10.56 -27.75
C ILE A 21 -3.04 -10.37 -28.85
N ASN A 22 -4.21 -9.82 -28.52
CA ASN A 22 -5.26 -9.54 -29.50
C ASN A 22 -4.80 -8.52 -30.54
N THR A 23 -4.13 -7.44 -30.13
CA THR A 23 -3.54 -6.48 -31.07
C THR A 23 -2.54 -7.15 -32.02
N LEU A 24 -1.66 -8.02 -31.51
CA LEU A 24 -0.72 -8.75 -32.34
C LEU A 24 -1.42 -9.72 -33.30
N ASN A 25 -2.48 -10.41 -32.86
CA ASN A 25 -3.25 -11.28 -33.76
C ASN A 25 -3.89 -10.49 -34.92
N GLU A 26 -4.42 -9.30 -34.66
CA GLU A 26 -4.94 -8.42 -35.71
C GLU A 26 -3.84 -7.93 -36.67
N GLU A 27 -2.67 -7.57 -36.13
CA GLU A 27 -1.51 -7.19 -36.94
C GLU A 27 -1.04 -8.34 -37.83
N GLY A 28 -0.97 -9.57 -37.30
CA GLY A 28 -0.64 -10.77 -38.04
C GLY A 28 -1.66 -11.04 -39.14
N ALA A 29 -2.95 -10.94 -38.84
CA ALA A 29 -4.03 -11.11 -39.81
C ALA A 29 -3.99 -10.04 -40.92
N ARG A 30 -3.62 -8.80 -40.61
CA ARG A 30 -3.38 -7.74 -41.61
C ARG A 30 -2.15 -8.08 -42.46
N ALA A 31 -1.04 -8.47 -41.84
CA ALA A 31 0.19 -8.81 -42.54
C ALA A 31 -0.02 -9.97 -43.53
N PHE A 32 -0.73 -11.03 -43.12
CA PHE A 32 -1.13 -12.14 -43.99
C PHE A 32 -1.99 -11.68 -45.17
N ARG A 33 -3.03 -10.87 -44.94
CA ARG A 33 -3.90 -10.34 -46.00
C ARG A 33 -3.15 -9.50 -47.03
N THR A 34 -2.12 -8.78 -46.60
CA THR A 34 -1.29 -7.93 -47.47
C THR A 34 -0.10 -8.65 -48.11
N GLY A 35 0.01 -9.98 -47.97
CA GLY A 35 1.12 -10.77 -48.53
C GLY A 35 2.47 -10.55 -47.83
N LYS A 36 2.50 -9.89 -46.66
CA LYS A 36 3.73 -9.62 -45.90
C LYS A 36 4.07 -10.80 -44.97
N TYR A 37 4.42 -11.93 -45.57
CA TYR A 37 4.60 -13.19 -44.85
C TYR A 37 5.69 -13.16 -43.78
N GLU A 38 6.83 -12.50 -44.03
CA GLU A 38 7.90 -12.36 -43.03
C GLU A 38 7.43 -11.59 -41.79
N ARG A 39 6.69 -10.50 -42.00
CA ARG A 39 6.10 -9.74 -40.88
C ARG A 39 5.06 -10.56 -40.15
N ALA A 40 4.22 -11.30 -40.88
CA ALA A 40 3.22 -12.18 -40.29
C ALA A 40 3.87 -13.27 -39.42
N ARG A 41 4.97 -13.86 -39.89
CA ARG A 41 5.75 -14.85 -39.14
C ARG A 41 6.33 -14.27 -37.85
N SER A 42 6.96 -13.09 -37.94
CA SER A 42 7.49 -12.38 -36.77
C SER A 42 6.40 -12.09 -35.72
N VAL A 43 5.22 -11.64 -36.15
CA VAL A 43 4.09 -11.34 -35.25
C VAL A 43 3.53 -12.61 -34.61
N VAL A 44 3.49 -13.72 -35.34
CA VAL A 44 3.08 -15.03 -34.80
C VAL A 44 4.07 -15.52 -33.74
N GLU A 45 5.38 -15.39 -33.97
CA GLU A 45 6.41 -15.74 -32.98
C GLU A 45 6.31 -14.88 -31.71
N GLU A 46 6.03 -13.58 -31.85
CA GLU A 46 5.83 -12.69 -30.71
C GLU A 46 4.54 -13.04 -29.94
N ALA A 47 3.44 -13.27 -30.64
CA ALA A 47 2.16 -13.65 -30.05
C ALA A 47 2.24 -15.01 -29.34
N THR A 48 2.97 -15.97 -29.88
CA THR A 48 3.19 -17.29 -29.25
C THR A 48 4.04 -17.18 -27.99
N ARG A 49 5.11 -16.37 -28.00
CA ARG A 49 5.87 -16.06 -26.78
C ARG A 49 4.99 -15.43 -25.70
N LEU A 50 4.20 -14.42 -26.06
CA LEU A 50 3.27 -13.76 -25.13
C LEU A 50 2.19 -14.72 -24.60
N LYS A 51 1.64 -15.61 -25.43
CA LYS A 51 0.72 -16.66 -24.97
C LYS A 51 1.38 -17.62 -23.97
N SER A 52 2.63 -18.02 -24.21
CA SER A 52 3.36 -18.86 -23.26
C SER A 52 3.61 -18.15 -21.93
N PHE A 53 3.87 -16.84 -21.98
CA PHE A 53 4.03 -16.01 -20.79
C PHE A 53 2.71 -15.84 -20.04
N LEU A 54 1.59 -15.61 -20.76
CA LEU A 54 0.25 -15.58 -20.20
C LEU A 54 -0.05 -16.87 -19.43
N ALA A 55 0.20 -18.03 -20.04
CA ALA A 55 -0.02 -19.33 -19.39
C ALA A 55 0.82 -19.49 -18.10
N LYS A 56 2.08 -19.04 -18.11
CA LYS A 56 2.93 -19.02 -16.90
C LYS A 56 2.37 -18.08 -15.84
N ALA A 57 1.96 -16.88 -16.23
CA ALA A 57 1.38 -15.90 -15.31
C ALA A 57 0.03 -16.38 -14.72
N GLU A 58 -0.77 -17.12 -15.50
CA GLU A 58 -1.98 -17.77 -15.01
C GLU A 58 -1.68 -18.91 -14.03
N SER A 59 -0.63 -19.71 -14.27
CA SER A 59 -0.14 -20.71 -13.30
C SER A 59 0.26 -20.03 -12.00
N LEU A 60 1.10 -19.00 -12.08
CA LEU A 60 1.53 -18.22 -10.91
C LEU A 60 0.34 -17.59 -10.17
N ARG A 61 -0.68 -17.11 -10.88
CA ARG A 61 -1.92 -16.62 -10.25
C ARG A 61 -2.66 -17.75 -9.52
N LYS A 62 -2.78 -18.94 -10.11
CA LYS A 62 -3.42 -20.10 -9.46
C LYS A 62 -2.64 -20.52 -8.22
N GLU A 63 -1.32 -20.67 -8.37
CA GLU A 63 -0.39 -20.94 -7.26
C GLU A 63 -0.54 -19.89 -6.16
N TRP A 64 -0.57 -18.60 -6.52
CA TRP A 64 -0.78 -17.49 -5.57
C TRP A 64 -2.11 -17.60 -4.80
N ASN A 65 -3.20 -18.01 -5.46
CA ASN A 65 -4.50 -18.22 -4.81
C ASN A 65 -4.52 -19.49 -3.93
N GLU A 66 -3.71 -20.48 -4.27
CA GLU A 66 -3.58 -21.75 -3.55
C GLU A 66 -2.59 -21.64 -2.37
N LEU A 67 -1.74 -20.61 -2.34
CA LEU A 67 -0.79 -20.39 -1.25
C LEU A 67 -1.52 -20.16 0.09
N PRO A 68 -1.34 -21.04 1.09
CA PRO A 68 -2.01 -20.94 2.40
C PRO A 68 -1.51 -19.75 3.24
N ALA A 69 -0.51 -19.00 2.77
CA ALA A 69 -0.02 -17.78 3.40
C ALA A 69 -0.97 -16.58 3.19
N PHE A 70 -1.86 -16.63 2.20
CA PHE A 70 -2.70 -15.49 1.82
C PHE A 70 -4.20 -15.79 1.70
N SER A 71 -4.61 -17.07 1.75
CA SER A 71 -6.00 -17.48 1.49
C SER A 71 -6.87 -17.71 2.74
N GLN A 72 -6.32 -17.84 3.95
CA GLN A 72 -7.03 -17.70 5.23
C GLN A 72 -6.02 -17.41 6.35
N PRO A 73 -6.38 -16.68 7.43
CA PRO A 73 -5.52 -16.62 8.61
C PRO A 73 -5.21 -18.05 9.05
N ARG A 74 -3.93 -18.37 9.17
CA ARG A 74 -3.44 -19.67 9.64
C ARG A 74 -4.11 -19.97 11.00
N LYS A 75 -5.20 -20.74 11.03
CA LYS A 75 -5.64 -21.44 12.23
C LYS A 75 -4.57 -22.52 12.46
N LEU A 76 -3.50 -22.13 13.15
CA LEU A 76 -2.59 -23.07 13.77
C LEU A 76 -3.46 -24.11 14.52
N PRO A 77 -3.14 -25.41 14.47
CA PRO A 77 -3.77 -26.36 15.37
C PRO A 77 -3.50 -25.83 16.77
N VAL A 78 -4.57 -25.41 17.44
CA VAL A 78 -4.52 -25.04 18.85
C VAL A 78 -4.27 -26.37 19.56
N SER A 79 -3.01 -26.77 19.68
CA SER A 79 -2.63 -27.43 20.91
C SER A 79 -3.08 -26.48 22.01
N SER A 80 -3.81 -27.03 22.96
CA SER A 80 -4.48 -26.37 24.07
C SER A 80 -3.49 -25.72 25.06
N ALA A 81 -2.45 -25.05 24.57
CA ALA A 81 -1.74 -24.04 25.31
C ALA A 81 -2.68 -22.84 25.41
N LYS A 82 -3.39 -22.76 26.55
CA LYS A 82 -4.18 -21.61 27.02
C LYS A 82 -3.56 -20.30 26.50
N ARG A 83 -4.09 -19.78 25.38
CA ARG A 83 -3.88 -18.38 25.02
C ARG A 83 -4.43 -17.61 26.21
N ARG A 84 -3.56 -16.92 26.93
CA ARG A 84 -4.01 -15.86 27.84
C ARG A 84 -4.73 -14.87 26.96
N ASP A 85 -6.05 -14.87 27.09
CA ASP A 85 -6.92 -13.90 26.46
C ASP A 85 -6.50 -12.53 26.98
N PHE A 86 -5.83 -11.74 26.13
CA PHE A 86 -5.50 -10.36 26.47
C PHE A 86 -6.67 -9.42 26.21
N GLY A 87 -7.87 -9.96 25.96
CA GLY A 87 -9.06 -9.19 25.73
C GLY A 87 -8.96 -8.33 24.47
N LYS A 88 -10.11 -8.01 23.90
CA LYS A 88 -10.20 -6.88 22.98
C LYS A 88 -10.03 -5.63 23.84
N LEU A 89 -8.92 -4.90 23.71
CA LEU A 89 -8.77 -3.60 24.39
C LEU A 89 -10.00 -2.75 24.04
N GLU A 90 -10.69 -2.24 25.05
CA GLU A 90 -11.92 -1.47 24.87
C GLU A 90 -11.66 -0.24 23.99
N LYS A 91 -12.67 0.15 23.19
CA LYS A 91 -12.61 1.39 22.39
C LYS A 91 -12.26 2.55 23.33
N GLY A 92 -11.12 3.21 23.09
CA GLY A 92 -10.62 4.32 23.91
C GLY A 92 -9.24 4.08 24.56
N MET A 93 -8.69 2.86 24.52
CA MET A 93 -7.36 2.58 25.09
C MET A 93 -6.16 2.98 24.20
N ARG A 94 -6.38 3.45 22.97
CA ARG A 94 -5.31 3.88 22.05
C ARG A 94 -5.55 5.31 21.59
N THR A 95 -4.45 6.04 21.37
CA THR A 95 -4.55 7.40 20.80
C THR A 95 -5.22 7.31 19.43
N GLN A 96 -6.30 8.06 19.23
CA GLN A 96 -7.03 8.07 17.97
C GLN A 96 -6.18 8.70 16.87
N GLU A 97 -6.38 8.27 15.63
CA GLU A 97 -5.68 8.81 14.45
C GLU A 97 -5.81 10.34 14.35
N GLU A 98 -6.98 10.87 14.70
CA GLU A 98 -7.30 12.30 14.69
C GLU A 98 -6.35 13.13 15.55
N ALA A 99 -5.89 12.59 16.68
CA ALA A 99 -4.96 13.28 17.58
C ALA A 99 -3.55 13.46 16.96
N PHE A 100 -3.21 12.71 15.91
CA PHE A 100 -1.92 12.84 15.21
C PHE A 100 -1.94 13.92 14.13
N ARG A 101 -3.11 14.40 13.70
CA ARG A 101 -3.26 15.34 12.58
C ARG A 101 -2.51 16.65 12.83
N VAL A 102 -2.85 17.32 13.94
CA VAL A 102 -2.25 18.59 14.32
C VAL A 102 -0.74 18.46 14.59
N PRO A 103 -0.26 17.49 15.41
CA PRO A 103 1.17 17.31 15.64
C PRO A 103 1.98 17.05 14.36
N ILE A 104 1.47 16.28 13.40
CA ILE A 104 2.16 16.00 12.13
C ILE A 104 2.25 17.27 11.28
N LEU A 105 1.13 17.97 11.07
CA LEU A 105 1.11 19.19 10.26
C LEU A 105 1.95 20.30 10.89
N GLN A 106 1.90 20.43 12.21
CA GLN A 106 2.71 21.40 12.95
C GLN A 106 4.20 21.09 12.84
N THR A 107 4.60 19.83 13.00
CA THR A 107 6.00 19.40 12.84
C THR A 107 6.50 19.70 11.44
N LEU A 108 5.71 19.39 10.41
CA LEU A 108 6.05 19.72 9.04
C LEU A 108 6.19 21.23 8.82
N ALA A 109 5.28 22.03 9.38
CA ALA A 109 5.35 23.49 9.28
C ALA A 109 6.61 24.06 9.96
N GLU A 110 6.96 23.55 11.14
CA GLU A 110 8.17 23.92 11.90
C GLU A 110 9.47 23.53 11.16
N MET A 111 9.46 22.41 10.44
CA MET A 111 10.58 21.94 9.61
C MET A 111 10.69 22.64 8.24
N GLY A 112 9.98 23.75 8.03
CA GLY A 112 9.99 24.49 6.76
C GLY A 112 9.06 23.91 5.68
N GLY A 113 8.27 22.90 6.02
CA GLY A 113 7.24 22.30 5.17
C GLY A 113 7.54 20.91 4.62
N SER A 114 8.73 20.38 4.89
CA SER A 114 9.16 19.08 4.41
C SER A 114 10.18 18.46 5.35
N GLY A 115 10.19 17.14 5.48
CA GLY A 115 11.19 16.46 6.29
C GLY A 115 11.22 14.95 6.05
N LEU A 116 12.28 14.30 6.53
CA LEU A 116 12.37 12.84 6.53
C LEU A 116 11.34 12.27 7.51
N VAL A 117 10.69 11.17 7.13
CA VAL A 117 9.65 10.53 7.96
C VAL A 117 10.16 10.21 9.36
N ARG A 118 11.39 9.70 9.46
CA ARG A 118 12.00 9.35 10.76
C ARG A 118 12.09 10.59 11.67
N ASP A 119 12.65 11.69 11.16
CA ASP A 119 12.85 12.91 11.94
C ASP A 119 11.52 13.54 12.34
N ILE A 120 10.53 13.52 11.43
CA ILE A 120 9.18 14.01 11.72
C ILE A 120 8.55 13.17 12.83
N LEU A 121 8.60 11.84 12.73
CA LEU A 121 8.02 10.96 13.74
C LEU A 121 8.70 11.18 15.10
N ASP A 122 10.02 11.35 15.16
CA ASP A 122 10.74 11.59 16.41
C ASP A 122 10.34 12.93 17.07
N VAL A 123 9.99 13.95 16.30
CA VAL A 123 9.44 15.22 16.82
C VAL A 123 7.98 15.05 17.25
N VAL A 124 7.17 14.34 16.46
CA VAL A 124 5.75 14.04 16.78
C VAL A 124 5.65 13.24 18.08
N GLU A 125 6.53 12.26 18.30
CA GLU A 125 6.62 11.48 19.53
C GLU A 125 6.81 12.38 20.75
N ARG A 126 7.74 13.34 20.66
CA ARG A 126 7.99 14.30 21.75
C ARG A 126 6.77 15.18 22.00
N LYS A 127 6.14 15.71 20.95
CA LYS A 127 4.92 16.55 21.07
C LYS A 127 3.73 15.77 21.65
N MET A 128 3.63 14.48 21.35
CA MET A 128 2.53 13.63 21.81
C MET A 128 2.86 12.82 23.05
N SER A 129 4.03 12.99 23.66
CA SER A 129 4.48 12.21 24.83
C SER A 129 3.52 12.25 26.03
N GLY A 130 2.72 13.32 26.18
CA GLY A 130 1.67 13.43 27.20
C GLY A 130 0.30 12.86 26.78
N ILE A 131 0.14 12.45 25.53
CA ILE A 131 -1.11 11.91 24.95
C ILE A 131 -0.97 10.42 24.67
N LEU A 132 0.19 10.00 24.15
CA LEU A 132 0.52 8.61 23.88
C LEU A 132 0.50 7.83 25.19
N ASN A 133 -0.19 6.69 25.15
CA ASN A 133 -0.27 5.82 26.31
C ASN A 133 0.62 4.58 26.13
N LYS A 134 0.73 3.76 27.18
CA LYS A 134 1.54 2.54 27.16
C LYS A 134 1.24 1.59 26.00
N HIS A 135 0.00 1.55 25.51
CA HIS A 135 -0.41 0.68 24.40
C HIS A 135 0.05 1.21 23.05
N ASP A 136 0.26 2.52 22.93
CA ASP A 136 0.77 3.14 21.71
C ASP A 136 2.26 2.82 21.50
N TYR A 137 2.99 2.61 22.59
CA TYR A 137 4.40 2.16 22.62
C TYR A 137 4.57 0.64 22.52
N GLU A 138 3.50 -0.14 22.46
CA GLU A 138 3.63 -1.58 22.26
C GLU A 138 4.08 -1.88 20.81
N PRO A 139 4.89 -2.94 20.62
CA PRO A 139 5.23 -3.41 19.29
C PRO A 139 4.00 -3.94 18.55
N LEU A 140 4.03 -3.82 17.22
CA LEU A 140 3.02 -4.44 16.36
C LEU A 140 3.16 -5.96 16.37
N PRO A 141 2.06 -6.73 16.53
CA PRO A 141 2.12 -8.20 16.43
C PRO A 141 2.62 -8.71 15.09
N SER A 142 2.44 -7.94 14.01
CA SER A 142 2.91 -8.24 12.65
C SER A 142 4.38 -7.84 12.43
N ASN A 143 4.87 -6.80 13.09
CA ASN A 143 6.25 -6.32 12.98
C ASN A 143 6.75 -5.85 14.36
N PRO A 144 7.45 -6.71 15.11
CA PRO A 144 7.91 -6.38 16.46
C PRO A 144 8.91 -5.21 16.54
N LYS A 145 9.49 -4.80 15.40
CA LYS A 145 10.43 -3.66 15.33
C LYS A 145 9.71 -2.31 15.18
N GLU A 146 8.41 -2.31 14.93
CA GLU A 146 7.62 -1.11 14.71
C GLU A 146 6.61 -0.90 15.83
N LEU A 147 6.60 0.33 16.36
CA LEU A 147 5.68 0.73 17.43
C LEU A 147 4.31 1.05 16.84
N ARG A 148 3.26 0.67 17.57
CA ARG A 148 1.86 0.86 17.14
C ARG A 148 1.53 2.32 16.79
N TRP A 149 2.09 3.29 17.52
CA TRP A 149 1.84 4.71 17.27
C TRP A 149 2.50 5.21 15.98
N ARG A 150 3.69 4.70 15.63
CA ARG A 150 4.38 5.07 14.38
C ARG A 150 3.57 4.64 13.16
N ASN A 151 3.01 3.43 13.21
CA ASN A 151 2.08 2.96 12.18
C ASN A 151 0.79 3.80 12.18
N ASN A 152 0.25 4.19 13.34
CA ASN A 152 -0.93 5.05 13.41
C ASN A 152 -0.70 6.44 12.79
N ALA A 153 0.47 7.04 13.03
CA ALA A 153 0.88 8.30 12.41
C ALA A 153 1.02 8.19 10.88
N GLN A 154 1.50 7.04 10.38
CA GLN A 154 1.55 6.77 8.94
C GLN A 154 0.15 6.64 8.31
N TRP A 155 -0.81 6.01 9.01
CA TRP A 155 -2.21 6.01 8.61
C TRP A 155 -2.79 7.41 8.56
N CYS A 156 -2.57 8.21 9.61
CA CYS A 156 -2.95 9.62 9.66
C CYS A 156 -2.42 10.40 8.45
N ARG A 157 -1.15 10.21 8.09
CA ARG A 157 -0.58 10.84 6.88
C ARG A 157 -1.34 10.45 5.61
N ASN A 158 -1.73 9.19 5.43
CA ASN A 158 -2.47 8.79 4.23
C ASN A 158 -3.85 9.46 4.17
N THR A 159 -4.52 9.62 5.30
CA THR A 159 -5.76 10.39 5.43
C THR A 159 -5.53 11.87 5.06
N LEU A 160 -4.50 12.51 5.63
CA LEU A 160 -4.14 13.91 5.34
C LEU A 160 -3.77 14.15 3.86
N VAL A 161 -3.14 13.18 3.20
CA VAL A 161 -2.85 13.24 1.76
C VAL A 161 -4.13 13.14 0.94
N THR A 162 -5.05 12.26 1.34
CA THR A 162 -6.34 12.08 0.66
C THR A 162 -7.21 13.34 0.78
N GLU A 163 -7.16 14.01 1.92
CA GLU A 163 -7.83 15.29 2.17
C GLU A 163 -7.11 16.50 1.55
N GLY A 164 -5.92 16.31 0.96
CA GLY A 164 -5.14 17.39 0.32
C GLY A 164 -4.39 18.30 1.28
N LEU A 165 -4.29 17.96 2.57
CA LEU A 165 -3.52 18.70 3.58
C LEU A 165 -2.01 18.40 3.49
N MET A 166 -1.65 17.25 2.92
CA MET A 166 -0.27 16.84 2.62
C MET A 166 -0.11 16.51 1.14
N LYS A 167 1.12 16.61 0.62
CA LYS A 167 1.39 16.33 -0.79
C LYS A 167 1.40 14.83 -1.08
N LYS A 168 0.73 14.43 -2.17
CA LYS A 168 0.69 13.04 -2.65
C LYS A 168 1.99 12.58 -3.33
N GLY A 169 2.71 13.50 -3.98
CA GLY A 169 3.87 13.22 -4.82
C GLY A 169 5.24 13.45 -4.18
N SER A 170 5.33 13.45 -2.85
CA SER A 170 6.61 13.64 -2.16
C SER A 170 7.59 12.48 -2.41
N PRO A 171 8.91 12.73 -2.42
CA PRO A 171 9.92 11.70 -2.55
C PRO A 171 9.78 10.59 -1.49
N THR A 172 10.21 9.38 -1.82
CA THR A 172 10.19 8.24 -0.88
C THR A 172 10.93 8.60 0.40
N GLY A 173 10.30 8.36 1.55
CA GLY A 173 10.89 8.67 2.86
C GLY A 173 10.81 10.16 3.26
N VAL A 174 10.14 11.00 2.47
CA VAL A 174 9.90 12.41 2.78
C VAL A 174 8.40 12.67 2.87
N TRP A 175 8.00 13.44 3.88
CA TRP A 175 6.66 13.99 3.98
C TRP A 175 6.71 15.49 3.74
N GLU A 176 5.70 16.01 3.05
CA GLU A 176 5.56 17.44 2.80
C GLU A 176 4.14 17.89 3.08
N ILE A 177 4.02 19.07 3.69
CA ILE A 177 2.73 19.74 3.89
C ILE A 177 2.31 20.46 2.61
N ALA A 178 1.02 20.41 2.30
CA ALA A 178 0.43 21.22 1.23
C ALA A 178 0.05 22.62 1.77
N ASP A 179 -0.12 23.59 0.88
CA ASP A 179 -0.52 24.95 1.30
C ASP A 179 -1.89 24.97 1.97
N VAL A 180 -2.80 24.08 1.54
CA VAL A 180 -4.09 23.86 2.19
C VAL A 180 -3.91 23.38 3.63
N GLY A 181 -2.95 22.48 3.88
CA GLY A 181 -2.58 22.01 5.22
C GLY A 181 -2.05 23.12 6.13
N ARG A 182 -1.20 24.01 5.61
CA ARG A 182 -0.70 25.17 6.38
C ARG A 182 -1.84 26.13 6.76
N LYS A 183 -2.73 26.40 5.82
CA LYS A 183 -3.90 27.27 6.06
C LYS A 183 -4.87 26.63 7.08
N ALA A 184 -5.11 25.34 6.98
CA ALA A 184 -5.95 24.61 7.94
C ALA A 184 -5.36 24.66 9.35
N LEU A 185 -4.04 24.51 9.48
CA LEU A 185 -3.34 24.63 10.76
C LEU A 185 -3.46 26.03 11.37
N GLN A 186 -3.29 27.09 10.57
CA GLN A 186 -3.45 28.47 11.03
C GLN A 186 -4.90 28.82 11.40
N ALA A 187 -5.88 28.22 10.71
CA ALA A 187 -7.30 28.43 10.96
C ALA A 187 -7.86 27.58 12.12
N GLY A 188 -7.05 26.70 12.73
CA GLY A 188 -7.51 25.75 13.76
C GLY A 188 -8.49 24.69 13.26
N LYS A 189 -8.48 24.41 11.94
CA LYS A 189 -9.38 23.46 11.26
C LYS A 189 -8.66 22.20 10.76
N ALA A 190 -7.51 21.89 11.37
CA ALA A 190 -6.62 20.80 10.99
C ALA A 190 -7.06 19.45 11.58
#